data_AF-A0AAU7ZMF5-F1
#
_entry.id   AF-A0AAU7ZMF5-F1
#
_cell.length_a   1.000
_cell.length_b   1.000
_cell.length_c   1.000
_cell.angle_alpha   90.00
_cell.angle_beta   90.00
_cell.angle_gamma   90.00
#
_symmetry.space_group_name_H-M   'P 1'
#
loop_
_entity.id
_entity.type
_entity.pdbx_description
1 polymer ?
#
loop_
_entity_poly.entity_id
_entity_poly.type
_entity_poly.pdbx_seq_one_letter_code
_entity_poly.pdbx_strand_id
1 'polypeptide(L)'
;MSERQWAESVATNDSSVPERILADDFMWIYPDGRGMNKAQTIADARSGPGPFISDHLDGMSVRFFGKTAVAQGSESWVQRDAAGERRGRFVWTDVWVKRDGQWQIVAAEDLIPPTTAR
;
A
#
# COMPACT_ATOMS: atom_id res chain seq x y z
N MET A 1 4.33 -2.68 -12.45
CA MET A 1 3.14 -1.84 -12.72
C MET A 1 2.14 -1.96 -11.59
N SER A 2 1.76 -3.16 -11.18
CA SER A 2 0.76 -3.35 -10.09
C SER A 2 1.15 -2.71 -8.75
N GLU A 3 2.40 -2.79 -8.32
CA GLU A 3 2.82 -2.14 -7.04
C GLU A 3 2.72 -0.61 -7.09
N ARG A 4 3.16 -0.01 -8.19
CA ARG A 4 3.01 1.44 -8.39
C ARG A 4 1.54 1.83 -8.37
N GLN A 5 0.69 1.03 -9.01
CA GLN A 5 -0.76 1.24 -8.98
C GLN A 5 -1.33 1.04 -7.57
N TRP A 6 -0.79 0.13 -6.77
CA TRP A 6 -1.18 -0.06 -5.38
C TRP A 6 -0.85 1.17 -4.53
N ALA A 7 0.41 1.60 -4.52
CA ALA A 7 0.85 2.82 -3.83
C ALA A 7 0.04 4.06 -4.28
N GLU A 8 -0.11 4.27 -5.59
CA GLU A 8 -0.86 5.40 -6.13
C GLU A 8 -2.39 5.29 -5.92
N SER A 9 -2.93 4.08 -5.71
CA SER A 9 -4.37 3.87 -5.46
C SER A 9 -4.82 4.46 -4.13
N VAL A 10 -3.92 4.54 -3.14
CA VAL A 10 -4.21 5.12 -1.82
C VAL A 10 -4.50 6.62 -1.93
N ALA A 11 -3.79 7.34 -2.82
CA ALA A 11 -4.04 8.76 -3.07
C ALA A 11 -5.20 9.01 -4.05
N THR A 12 -5.46 8.07 -4.97
CA THR A 12 -6.48 8.24 -6.02
C THR A 12 -7.85 7.64 -5.67
N ASN A 13 -7.95 6.88 -4.56
CA ASN A 13 -9.15 6.19 -4.10
C ASN A 13 -9.76 5.26 -5.16
N ASP A 14 -8.92 4.71 -6.04
CA ASP A 14 -9.37 3.79 -7.09
C ASP A 14 -9.60 2.40 -6.50
N SER A 15 -10.83 2.15 -6.04
CA SER A 15 -11.24 0.85 -5.50
C SER A 15 -11.12 -0.32 -6.49
N SER A 16 -11.02 -0.07 -7.81
CA SER A 16 -10.82 -1.14 -8.80
C SER A 16 -9.43 -1.79 -8.70
N VAL A 17 -8.46 -1.10 -8.12
CA VAL A 17 -7.12 -1.62 -7.86
C VAL A 17 -7.15 -2.69 -6.77
N PRO A 18 -7.57 -2.41 -5.51
CA PRO A 18 -7.62 -3.42 -4.47
C PRO A 18 -8.55 -4.59 -4.78
N GLU A 19 -9.66 -4.35 -5.50
CA GLU A 19 -10.53 -5.43 -5.99
C GLU A 19 -9.79 -6.44 -6.86
N ARG A 20 -8.92 -5.94 -7.76
CA ARG A 20 -8.20 -6.74 -8.74
C ARG A 20 -6.96 -7.41 -8.17
N ILE A 21 -6.19 -6.71 -7.33
CA ILE A 21 -4.84 -7.16 -6.95
C ILE A 21 -4.77 -7.80 -5.57
N LEU A 22 -5.70 -7.53 -4.66
CA LEU A 22 -5.68 -8.13 -3.32
C LEU A 22 -6.31 -9.51 -3.35
N ALA A 23 -5.71 -10.46 -2.67
CA ALA A 23 -6.29 -11.77 -2.43
C ALA A 23 -7.45 -11.68 -1.42
N ASP A 24 -8.37 -12.65 -1.43
CA ASP A 24 -9.53 -12.63 -0.51
C ASP A 24 -9.13 -12.82 0.97
N ASP A 25 -7.97 -13.44 1.21
CA ASP A 25 -7.33 -13.62 2.51
C ASP A 25 -6.25 -12.55 2.82
N PHE A 26 -6.24 -11.45 2.06
CA PHE A 26 -5.29 -10.35 2.26
C PHE A 26 -5.41 -9.72 3.64
N MET A 27 -4.24 -9.40 4.23
CA MET A 27 -4.12 -8.59 5.44
C MET A 27 -3.07 -7.50 5.28
N TRP A 28 -3.46 -6.26 5.59
CA TRP A 28 -2.58 -5.11 5.71
C TRP A 28 -2.37 -4.75 7.18
N ILE A 29 -1.12 -4.54 7.60
CA ILE A 29 -0.78 -4.00 8.92
C ILE A 29 -0.23 -2.59 8.77
N TYR A 30 -0.90 -1.63 9.41
CA TYR A 30 -0.47 -0.24 9.48
C TYR A 30 0.66 -0.04 10.50
N PRO A 31 1.38 1.09 10.45
CA PRO A 31 2.47 1.38 11.40
C PRO A 31 2.02 1.47 12.87
N ASP A 32 0.74 1.72 13.12
CA ASP A 32 0.13 1.73 14.46
C ASP A 32 -0.28 0.34 14.96
N GLY A 33 -0.03 -0.71 14.18
CA GLY A 33 -0.36 -2.10 14.48
C GLY A 33 -1.81 -2.49 14.16
N ARG A 34 -2.62 -1.58 13.63
CA ARG A 34 -3.99 -1.89 13.20
C ARG A 34 -3.94 -2.76 11.93
N GLY A 35 -4.80 -3.77 11.89
CA GLY A 35 -4.98 -4.62 10.71
C GLY A 35 -6.18 -4.21 9.86
N MET A 36 -6.09 -4.42 8.54
CA MET A 36 -7.18 -4.23 7.59
C MET A 36 -7.22 -5.36 6.56
N ASN A 37 -8.41 -5.92 6.33
CA ASN A 37 -8.63 -6.93 5.29
C ASN A 37 -9.11 -6.31 3.97
N LYS A 38 -9.14 -7.11 2.89
CA LYS A 38 -9.56 -6.65 1.55
C LYS A 38 -10.91 -5.94 1.53
N ALA A 39 -11.91 -6.47 2.22
CA ALA A 39 -13.26 -5.88 2.22
C ALA A 39 -13.27 -4.49 2.86
N GLN A 40 -12.52 -4.31 3.95
CA GLN A 40 -12.34 -3.02 4.61
C GLN A 40 -11.54 -2.06 3.71
N THR A 41 -10.47 -2.51 3.05
CA THR A 41 -9.68 -1.69 2.12
C THR A 41 -10.53 -1.16 0.96
N ILE A 42 -11.37 -2.01 0.37
CA ILE A 42 -12.29 -1.61 -0.71
C ILE A 42 -13.33 -0.62 -0.19
N ALA A 43 -13.88 -0.84 1.00
CA ALA A 43 -14.84 0.07 1.61
C ALA A 43 -14.24 1.45 1.90
N ASP A 44 -13.01 1.49 2.43
CA ASP A 44 -12.27 2.73 2.69
C ASP A 44 -12.05 3.51 1.39
N ALA A 45 -11.54 2.85 0.33
CA ALA A 45 -11.34 3.46 -0.98
C ALA A 45 -12.65 4.02 -1.58
N ARG A 46 -13.79 3.38 -1.32
CA ARG A 46 -15.11 3.85 -1.79
C ARG A 46 -15.71 4.97 -0.93
N SER A 47 -15.26 5.13 0.31
CA SER A 47 -15.85 6.08 1.27
C SER A 47 -15.61 7.55 0.93
N GLY A 48 -14.69 7.82 -0.01
CA GLY A 48 -14.38 9.16 -0.49
C GLY A 48 -12.90 9.49 -0.30
N PRO A 49 -12.48 10.70 -0.68
CA PRO A 49 -11.08 11.07 -0.62
C PRO A 49 -10.57 11.03 0.82
N GLY A 50 -9.62 10.12 1.07
CA GLY A 50 -8.82 10.12 2.29
C GLY A 50 -7.97 11.39 2.44
N PRO A 51 -7.20 11.52 3.54
CA PRO A 51 -6.38 12.71 3.79
C PRO A 51 -5.19 12.85 2.84
N PHE A 52 -4.86 11.82 2.06
CA PHE A 52 -3.73 11.79 1.14
C PHE A 52 -4.03 12.56 -0.15
N ILE A 53 -3.22 13.59 -0.42
CA ILE A 53 -3.22 14.37 -1.67
C ILE A 53 -2.41 13.64 -2.74
N SER A 54 -1.31 13.03 -2.33
CA SER A 54 -0.42 12.27 -3.21
C SER A 54 0.28 11.17 -2.42
N ASP A 55 0.56 10.08 -3.11
CA ASP A 55 1.42 9.02 -2.64
C ASP A 55 2.30 8.56 -3.82
N HIS A 56 3.61 8.57 -3.62
CA HIS A 56 4.56 8.38 -4.70
C HIS A 56 5.57 7.29 -4.35
N LEU A 57 5.61 6.24 -5.16
CA LEU A 57 6.62 5.20 -5.08
C LEU A 57 8.01 5.76 -5.40
N ASP A 58 8.85 5.90 -4.38
CA ASP A 58 10.24 6.37 -4.52
C ASP A 58 11.14 5.31 -5.18
N GLY A 59 10.86 4.03 -4.87
CA GLY A 59 11.60 2.89 -5.41
C GLY A 59 11.22 1.58 -4.73
N MET A 60 11.47 0.46 -5.41
CA MET A 60 11.27 -0.87 -4.84
C MET A 60 12.26 -1.89 -5.39
N SER A 61 12.41 -2.98 -4.66
CA SER A 61 13.09 -4.21 -5.07
C SER A 61 12.12 -5.38 -4.96
N VAL A 62 12.23 -6.34 -5.88
CA VAL A 62 11.36 -7.53 -5.91
C VAL A 62 12.22 -8.78 -5.95
N ARG A 63 11.94 -9.73 -5.07
CA ARG A 63 12.60 -11.05 -5.00
C ARG A 63 11.58 -12.16 -5.19
N PHE A 64 11.90 -13.12 -6.05
CA PHE A 64 10.99 -14.23 -6.38
C PHE A 64 11.41 -15.53 -5.68
N PHE A 65 10.42 -16.25 -5.15
CA PHE A 65 10.54 -17.52 -4.46
C PHE A 65 9.46 -18.47 -4.98
N GLY A 66 9.71 -19.10 -6.13
CA GLY A 66 8.73 -19.98 -6.78
C GLY A 66 7.45 -19.24 -7.18
N LYS A 67 6.34 -19.55 -6.52
CA LYS A 67 5.04 -18.88 -6.72
C LYS A 67 4.81 -17.70 -5.77
N THR A 68 5.83 -17.29 -5.01
CA THR A 68 5.77 -16.13 -4.11
C THR A 68 6.72 -15.06 -4.61
N ALA A 69 6.37 -13.78 -4.45
CA ALA A 69 7.28 -12.67 -4.62
C ALA A 69 7.20 -11.78 -3.38
N VAL A 70 8.36 -11.29 -2.93
CA VAL A 70 8.46 -10.31 -1.85
C VAL A 70 8.91 -9.00 -2.48
N ALA A 71 8.04 -8.00 -2.45
CA ALA A 71 8.32 -6.65 -2.86
C ALA A 71 8.60 -5.81 -1.62
N GLN A 72 9.66 -4.98 -1.68
CA GLN A 72 10.02 -4.08 -0.58
C GLN A 72 10.44 -2.75 -1.18
N GLY A 73 9.90 -1.67 -0.65
CA GLY A 73 10.11 -0.35 -1.19
C GLY A 73 9.81 0.75 -0.20
N SER A 74 9.71 1.95 -0.74
CA SER A 74 9.29 3.12 0.03
C SER A 74 8.50 4.07 -0.84
N GLU A 75 7.66 4.84 -0.19
CA GLU A 75 6.85 5.87 -0.82
C GLU A 75 6.85 7.15 -0.01
N SER A 76 6.72 8.27 -0.70
CA SER A 76 6.62 9.61 -0.11
C SER A 76 5.22 10.16 -0.33
N TRP A 77 4.59 10.60 0.75
CA TRP A 77 3.21 11.07 0.73
C TRP A 77 3.07 12.51 1.15
N VAL A 78 1.98 13.13 0.67
CA VAL A 78 1.49 14.43 1.16
C VAL A 78 0.06 14.23 1.63
N GLN A 79 -0.22 14.65 2.86
CA GLN A 79 -1.57 14.68 3.43
C GLN A 79 -2.02 16.12 3.67
N ARG A 80 -3.31 16.38 3.54
CA ARG A 80 -3.93 17.64 3.99
C ARG A 80 -4.78 17.39 5.23
N ASP A 81 -4.52 18.16 6.27
CA ASP A 81 -5.37 18.24 7.45
C ASP A 81 -5.78 19.70 7.74
N ALA A 82 -6.48 19.93 8.84
CA ALA A 82 -6.94 21.27 9.22
C ALA A 82 -5.79 22.25 9.56
N ALA A 83 -4.58 21.75 9.86
CA ALA A 83 -3.40 22.55 10.15
C ALA A 83 -2.54 22.84 8.90
N GLY A 84 -2.82 22.16 7.77
CA GLY A 84 -2.17 22.42 6.48
C GLY A 84 -1.71 21.13 5.80
N GLU A 85 -0.65 21.23 4.99
CA GLU A 85 -0.04 20.08 4.32
C GLU A 85 1.05 19.46 5.20
N ARG A 86 0.98 18.14 5.37
CA ARG A 86 2.02 17.35 6.00
C ARG A 86 2.67 16.43 4.97
N ARG A 87 3.95 16.17 5.15
CA ARG A 87 4.71 15.24 4.31
C ARG A 87 5.27 14.14 5.17
N GLY A 88 5.37 12.95 4.60
CA GLY A 88 5.99 11.82 5.26
C GLY A 88 6.44 10.77 4.26
N ARG A 89 6.88 9.65 4.81
CA ARG A 89 7.39 8.52 4.05
C ARG A 89 6.92 7.23 4.71
N PHE A 90 6.62 6.22 3.93
CA PHE A 90 6.52 4.84 4.39
C PHE A 90 7.65 4.00 3.79
N VAL A 91 8.08 3.00 4.55
CA VAL A 91 8.85 1.86 4.05
C VAL A 91 7.96 0.65 4.25
N TRP A 92 7.83 -0.18 3.23
CA TRP A 92 6.82 -1.23 3.23
C TRP A 92 7.37 -2.56 2.71
N THR A 93 6.65 -3.63 3.04
CA THR A 93 6.86 -4.97 2.49
C THR A 93 5.53 -5.56 2.06
N ASP A 94 5.43 -5.91 0.78
CA ASP A 94 4.26 -6.55 0.19
C ASP A 94 4.63 -7.97 -0.27
N VAL A 95 3.79 -8.92 0.13
CA VAL A 95 3.94 -10.33 -0.24
C VAL A 95 2.89 -10.68 -1.28
N TRP A 96 3.38 -11.12 -2.43
CA TRP A 96 2.60 -11.55 -3.57
C TRP A 96 2.61 -13.06 -3.69
N VAL A 97 1.48 -13.68 -4.02
CA VAL A 97 1.37 -15.11 -4.33
C VAL A 97 0.65 -15.29 -5.66
N LYS A 98 1.18 -16.18 -6.51
CA LYS A 98 0.56 -16.55 -7.79
C LYS A 98 -0.46 -17.67 -7.59
N ARG A 99 -1.75 -17.34 -7.70
CA ARG A 99 -2.90 -18.26 -7.58
C ARG A 99 -3.66 -18.30 -8.90
N ASP A 100 -3.95 -19.50 -9.40
CA ASP A 100 -4.68 -19.69 -10.67
C ASP A 100 -4.14 -18.88 -11.86
N GLY A 101 -2.81 -18.75 -11.92
CA GLY A 101 -2.12 -17.99 -12.97
C GLY A 101 -2.03 -16.47 -12.73
N GLN A 102 -2.70 -15.95 -11.70
CA GLN A 102 -2.76 -14.53 -11.38
C GLN A 102 -1.96 -14.20 -10.12
N TRP A 103 -1.27 -13.07 -10.11
CA TRP A 103 -0.55 -12.58 -8.94
C TRP A 103 -1.48 -11.75 -8.07
N GLN A 104 -1.51 -12.04 -6.78
CA GLN A 104 -2.32 -11.32 -5.80
C GLN A 104 -1.47 -10.99 -4.56
N ILE A 105 -1.69 -9.82 -3.97
CA ILE A 105 -1.09 -9.45 -2.69
C ILE A 105 -1.85 -10.20 -1.59
N VAL A 106 -1.12 -10.90 -0.74
CA VAL A 106 -1.66 -11.64 0.41
C VAL A 106 -1.32 -10.98 1.75
N ALA A 107 -0.25 -10.19 1.80
CA ALA A 107 0.12 -9.42 2.98
C ALA A 107 0.78 -8.11 2.58
N ALA A 108 0.52 -7.05 3.34
CA ALA A 108 1.20 -5.77 3.27
C ALA A 108 1.54 -5.32 4.70
N GLU A 109 2.72 -4.74 4.90
CA GLU A 109 3.13 -4.17 6.18
C GLU A 109 3.87 -2.85 5.94
N ASP A 110 3.44 -1.81 6.64
CA ASP A 110 4.04 -0.49 6.54
C ASP A 110 4.77 -0.11 7.82
N LEU A 111 5.85 0.63 7.64
CA LEU A 111 6.64 1.23 8.69
C LEU A 111 6.78 2.73 8.40
N ILE A 112 6.65 3.56 9.44
CA ILE A 112 7.12 4.93 9.39
C ILE A 112 8.62 4.91 9.76
N PRO A 113 9.53 5.18 8.81
CA PRO A 113 10.95 5.25 9.13
C PRO A 113 11.19 6.42 10.11
N PRO A 114 12.19 6.33 10.99
CA PRO A 114 12.59 7.45 11.81
C PRO A 114 12.91 8.67 10.95
N THR A 115 12.47 9.86 11.38
CA THR A 115 12.86 11.11 10.72
C THR A 115 14.38 11.21 10.76
N THR A 116 15.03 11.10 9.61
CA THR A 116 16.48 11.28 9.55
C THR A 116 16.76 12.77 9.72
N ALA A 117 17.23 13.17 10.90
CA ALA A 117 17.91 14.45 11.03
C ALA A 117 19.16 14.36 10.16
N ARG A 118 19.22 15.19 9.11
CA ARG A 118 20.46 15.42 8.37
C ARG A 118 21.37 16.34 9.16
#